data_AF-A0AA37SMA4-F1
#
_entry.id   AF-A0AA37SMA4-F1
#
_cell.length_a   1.000
_cell.length_b   1.000
_cell.length_c   1.000
_cell.angle_alpha   90.00
_cell.angle_beta   90.00
_cell.angle_gamma   90.00
#
_symmetry.space_group_name_H-M   'P 1'
#
loop_
_entity.id
_entity.type
_entity.pdbx_description
1 polymer ?
#
loop_
_entity_poly.entity_id
_entity_poly.type
_entity_poly.pdbx_seq_one_letter_code
_entity_poly.pdbx_strand_id
1 'polypeptide(L)'
;MTAANLPPARLAVPTPTESLLSDDAAALWAHDMAQAMVGQSVPAIAQPRKKGDWWLKMSAATRNGAIVPHYVIMTPEGKIRAETDGPAVDMAGWSAGDRLALQGAAVQEAPQLANLLTGIQANMMQQDPHSLMNRPAKICFKGVTGAPGDGNISLARAFYASLPDKTNTVTTTEKGADFVVRGTVGLKTGAPGSTGHAVDHIEIVWHVLTPDGKEAGAATQLHDIAPHSLDGAWGDAADMAADEAAQGVRTIVTNYSGRNHAPLPETKPAPKKAA
;
A
#
# COMPACT_ATOMS: atom_id res chain seq x y z
N MET A 1 14.29 1.06 -11.98
CA MET A 1 13.31 0.57 -12.98
C MET A 1 11.92 0.82 -12.41
N THR A 2 10.99 1.15 -13.28
CA THR A 2 9.72 1.85 -13.03
C THR A 2 8.71 1.03 -12.21
N ALA A 3 7.95 1.73 -11.35
CA ALA A 3 6.87 1.25 -10.48
C ALA A 3 5.65 0.61 -11.19
N ALA A 4 5.82 0.03 -12.38
CA ALA A 4 4.76 -0.45 -13.27
C ALA A 4 4.26 -1.88 -12.96
N ASN A 5 4.85 -2.56 -11.96
CA ASN A 5 4.63 -4.00 -11.73
C ASN A 5 4.02 -4.34 -10.36
N LEU A 6 3.33 -3.40 -9.72
CA LEU A 6 2.45 -3.71 -8.59
C LEU A 6 1.00 -3.52 -9.06
N PRO A 7 0.14 -4.55 -9.04
CA PRO A 7 -1.29 -4.31 -9.22
C PRO A 7 -1.92 -3.71 -7.96
N PRO A 8 -2.76 -2.66 -8.10
CA PRO A 8 -2.57 -1.57 -9.08
C PRO A 8 -2.89 -0.17 -8.50
N ALA A 9 -2.34 0.98 -8.95
CA ALA A 9 -2.35 1.48 -10.32
C ALA A 9 -3.66 1.18 -11.08
N ARG A 10 -4.83 1.40 -10.45
CA ARG A 10 -6.18 1.45 -11.05
C ARG A 10 -6.51 0.35 -12.10
N LEU A 11 -7.24 -0.70 -11.70
CA LEU A 11 -7.70 -1.80 -12.57
C LEU A 11 -8.71 -1.31 -13.63
N ALA A 12 -8.43 -1.51 -14.91
CA ALA A 12 -9.40 -1.27 -15.98
C ALA A 12 -10.32 -2.48 -16.16
N VAL A 13 -11.62 -2.23 -16.33
CA VAL A 13 -12.65 -3.25 -16.63
C VAL A 13 -13.28 -2.92 -17.98
N PRO A 14 -12.71 -3.39 -19.10
CA PRO A 14 -13.28 -3.13 -20.41
C PRO A 14 -14.61 -3.86 -20.60
N THR A 15 -15.47 -3.31 -21.46
CA THR A 15 -16.70 -3.99 -21.89
C THR A 15 -16.36 -5.35 -22.52
N PRO A 16 -16.93 -6.46 -22.01
CA PRO A 16 -16.62 -7.79 -22.49
C PRO A 16 -17.31 -8.08 -23.82
N THR A 17 -16.55 -8.59 -24.79
CA THR A 17 -17.05 -8.97 -26.12
C THR A 17 -17.45 -10.44 -26.22
N GLU A 18 -17.04 -11.26 -25.25
CA GLU A 18 -17.25 -12.71 -25.22
C GLU A 18 -18.19 -13.09 -24.06
N SER A 19 -19.22 -12.27 -23.79
CA SER A 19 -20.07 -12.37 -22.59
C SER A 19 -21.44 -13.03 -22.83
N LEU A 20 -21.80 -13.33 -24.08
CA LEU A 20 -23.15 -13.77 -24.45
C LEU A 20 -24.26 -12.75 -24.08
N LEU A 21 -23.88 -11.48 -23.87
CA LEU A 21 -24.76 -10.35 -23.59
C LEU A 21 -24.87 -9.45 -24.83
N SER A 22 -25.90 -8.59 -24.87
CA SER A 22 -25.90 -7.43 -25.76
C SER A 22 -24.82 -6.43 -25.34
N ASP A 23 -24.43 -5.53 -26.24
CA ASP A 23 -23.40 -4.51 -25.94
C ASP A 23 -23.75 -3.65 -24.73
N ASP A 24 -25.03 -3.26 -24.59
CA ASP A 24 -25.52 -2.47 -23.46
C ASP A 24 -25.45 -3.25 -22.14
N ALA A 25 -25.87 -4.53 -22.16
CA ALA A 25 -25.82 -5.39 -20.98
C ALA A 25 -24.38 -5.76 -20.60
N ALA A 26 -23.49 -5.95 -21.58
CA ALA A 26 -22.07 -6.15 -21.35
C ALA A 26 -21.41 -4.92 -20.72
N ALA A 27 -21.75 -3.72 -21.20
CA ALA A 27 -21.25 -2.47 -20.62
C ALA A 27 -21.77 -2.27 -19.18
N LEU A 28 -23.03 -2.61 -18.93
CA LEU A 28 -23.61 -2.61 -17.59
C LEU A 28 -22.88 -3.59 -16.66
N TRP A 29 -22.63 -4.82 -17.10
CA TRP A 29 -21.91 -5.81 -16.30
C TRP A 29 -20.47 -5.38 -15.97
N ALA A 30 -19.77 -4.75 -16.93
CA ALA A 30 -18.44 -4.17 -16.67
C ALA A 30 -18.50 -3.05 -15.63
N HIS A 31 -19.54 -2.20 -15.67
CA HIS A 31 -19.77 -1.14 -14.70
C HIS A 31 -20.02 -1.70 -13.30
N ASP A 32 -20.94 -2.67 -13.18
CA ASP A 32 -21.28 -3.31 -11.92
C ASP A 32 -20.08 -4.03 -11.31
N MET A 33 -19.26 -4.69 -12.14
CA MET A 33 -18.01 -5.31 -11.69
C MET A 33 -17.01 -4.28 -11.17
N ALA A 34 -16.78 -3.18 -11.89
CA ALA A 34 -15.90 -2.12 -11.41
C ALA A 34 -16.39 -1.53 -10.07
N GLN A 35 -17.69 -1.31 -9.92
CA GLN A 35 -18.29 -0.82 -8.67
C GLN A 35 -18.12 -1.84 -7.53
N ALA A 36 -18.34 -3.12 -7.79
CA ALA A 36 -18.17 -4.18 -6.80
C ALA A 36 -16.71 -4.29 -6.33
N MET A 37 -15.75 -4.18 -7.26
CA MET A 37 -14.31 -4.15 -6.92
C MET A 37 -13.93 -2.92 -6.09
N VAL A 38 -14.50 -1.75 -6.39
CA VAL A 38 -14.34 -0.55 -5.54
C VAL A 38 -14.89 -0.80 -4.13
N GLY A 39 -16.02 -1.50 -4.01
CA GLY A 39 -16.56 -1.95 -2.73
C GLY A 39 -15.63 -2.89 -1.93
N GLN A 40 -14.71 -3.58 -2.62
CA GLN A 40 -13.66 -4.41 -2.03
C GLN A 40 -12.34 -3.65 -1.83
N SER A 41 -12.36 -2.31 -1.87
CA SER A 41 -11.17 -1.45 -1.78
C SER A 41 -10.15 -1.68 -2.90
N VAL A 42 -10.55 -2.26 -4.04
CA VAL A 42 -9.73 -2.36 -5.24
C VAL A 42 -10.07 -1.19 -6.17
N PRO A 43 -9.14 -0.26 -6.45
CA PRO A 43 -9.42 0.85 -7.36
C PRO A 43 -9.67 0.33 -8.78
N ALA A 44 -10.94 0.33 -9.23
CA ALA A 44 -11.34 -0.18 -10.54
C ALA A 44 -12.27 0.80 -11.29
N ILE A 45 -12.23 0.79 -12.63
CA ILE A 45 -13.11 1.60 -13.49
C ILE A 45 -13.49 0.82 -14.73
N ALA A 46 -14.78 0.87 -15.06
CA ALA A 46 -15.29 0.44 -16.35
C ALA A 46 -14.84 1.41 -17.46
N GLN A 47 -13.75 1.05 -18.14
CA GLN A 47 -13.17 1.85 -19.22
C GLN A 47 -12.44 0.96 -20.22
N PRO A 48 -12.23 1.41 -21.47
CA PRO A 48 -11.28 0.80 -22.37
C PRO A 48 -9.88 0.74 -21.74
N ARG A 49 -9.15 -0.32 -22.06
CA ARG A 49 -7.74 -0.48 -21.65
C ARG A 49 -6.88 0.69 -22.12
N LYS A 50 -6.02 1.21 -21.25
CA LYS A 50 -4.94 2.13 -21.64
C LYS A 50 -3.60 1.42 -21.55
N LYS A 51 -2.60 1.93 -22.29
CA LYS A 51 -1.24 1.40 -22.22
C LYS A 51 -0.71 1.56 -20.80
N GLY A 52 -0.30 0.46 -20.17
CA GLY A 52 0.18 0.45 -18.79
C GLY A 52 -0.85 -0.02 -17.76
N ASP A 53 -2.12 -0.20 -18.15
CA ASP A 53 -3.17 -0.63 -17.22
C ASP A 53 -3.10 -2.14 -16.98
N TRP A 54 -3.21 -2.53 -15.72
CA TRP A 54 -3.75 -3.85 -15.38
C TRP A 54 -5.24 -3.85 -15.72
N TRP A 55 -5.74 -4.98 -16.22
CA TRP A 55 -7.14 -5.05 -16.63
C TRP A 55 -7.76 -6.41 -16.38
N LEU A 56 -9.08 -6.41 -16.20
CA LEU A 56 -9.88 -7.61 -16.02
C LEU A 56 -10.52 -7.98 -17.37
N LYS A 57 -10.11 -9.10 -17.96
CA LYS A 57 -10.87 -9.71 -19.05
C LYS A 57 -12.08 -10.42 -18.44
N MET A 58 -13.25 -10.10 -18.95
CA MET A 58 -14.49 -10.77 -18.59
C MET A 58 -15.02 -11.48 -19.84
N SER A 59 -15.51 -12.69 -19.65
CA SER A 59 -16.25 -13.46 -20.66
C SER A 59 -17.28 -14.34 -19.95
N ALA A 60 -18.15 -15.00 -20.70
CA ALA A 60 -19.06 -15.99 -20.15
C ALA A 60 -19.26 -17.11 -21.17
N ALA A 61 -19.46 -18.33 -20.66
CA ALA A 61 -19.71 -19.49 -21.50
C ALA A 61 -20.87 -20.30 -20.93
N THR A 62 -21.64 -20.93 -21.82
CA THR A 62 -22.67 -21.88 -21.41
C THR A 62 -22.00 -23.18 -20.96
N ARG A 63 -22.25 -23.61 -19.71
CA ARG A 63 -21.83 -24.91 -19.19
C ARG A 63 -23.00 -25.59 -18.49
N ASN A 64 -23.31 -26.83 -18.88
CA ASN A 64 -24.38 -27.65 -18.29
C ASN A 64 -25.75 -26.93 -18.18
N GLY A 65 -26.10 -26.10 -19.17
CA GLY A 65 -27.37 -25.37 -19.19
C GLY A 65 -27.41 -24.09 -18.35
N ALA A 66 -26.31 -23.68 -17.73
CA ALA A 66 -26.17 -22.41 -17.04
C ALA A 66 -25.10 -21.53 -17.70
N ILE A 67 -25.14 -20.22 -17.44
CA ILE A 67 -24.08 -19.30 -17.85
C ILE A 67 -23.02 -19.29 -16.75
N VAL A 68 -21.77 -19.51 -17.12
CA VAL A 68 -20.63 -19.42 -16.20
C VAL A 68 -19.76 -18.24 -16.65
N PRO A 69 -19.75 -17.14 -15.89
CA PRO A 69 -18.82 -16.05 -16.09
C PRO A 69 -17.38 -16.52 -15.88
N HIS A 70 -16.46 -15.97 -16.65
CA HIS A 70 -15.04 -16.26 -16.59
C HIS A 70 -14.26 -14.95 -16.52
N TYR A 71 -13.27 -14.93 -15.64
CA TYR A 71 -12.52 -13.73 -15.28
C TYR A 71 -11.04 -14.01 -15.41
N VAL A 72 -10.33 -13.12 -16.11
CA VAL A 72 -8.87 -13.22 -16.28
C VAL A 72 -8.24 -11.90 -15.89
N ILE A 73 -7.37 -11.93 -14.89
CA ILE A 73 -6.54 -10.78 -14.49
C ILE A 73 -5.35 -10.72 -15.44
N MET A 74 -5.20 -9.60 -16.12
CA MET A 74 -4.23 -9.39 -17.17
C MET A 74 -3.23 -8.30 -16.80
N THR A 75 -1.95 -8.55 -17.08
CA THR A 75 -0.88 -7.56 -16.87
C THR A 75 -0.91 -6.47 -17.96
N PRO A 76 -0.21 -5.34 -17.76
CA PRO A 76 -0.06 -4.29 -18.78
C PRO A 76 0.55 -4.77 -20.10
N GLU A 77 1.36 -5.83 -20.05
CA GLU A 77 1.97 -6.48 -21.21
C GLU A 77 1.03 -7.48 -21.91
N GLY A 78 -0.19 -7.65 -21.40
CA GLY A 78 -1.18 -8.57 -21.95
C GLY A 78 -0.97 -10.03 -21.57
N LYS A 79 -0.24 -10.31 -20.49
CA LYS A 79 -0.07 -11.69 -19.98
C LYS A 79 -1.17 -12.04 -18.98
N ILE A 80 -1.60 -13.30 -18.99
CA ILE A 80 -2.51 -13.85 -17.98
C ILE A 80 -1.75 -13.96 -16.66
N ARG A 81 -2.34 -13.42 -15.59
CA ARG A 81 -1.77 -13.51 -14.24
C ARG A 81 -2.55 -14.44 -13.33
N ALA A 82 -3.88 -14.42 -13.44
CA ALA A 82 -4.77 -15.36 -12.78
C ALA A 82 -6.06 -15.46 -13.59
N GLU A 83 -6.75 -16.58 -13.45
CA GLU A 83 -8.05 -16.81 -14.05
C GLU A 83 -8.94 -17.57 -13.06
N THR A 84 -10.25 -17.30 -13.12
CA THR A 84 -11.24 -17.97 -12.30
C THR A 84 -12.58 -18.00 -13.01
N ASP A 85 -13.33 -19.07 -12.80
CA ASP A 85 -14.74 -19.15 -13.17
C ASP A 85 -15.58 -18.66 -11.99
N GLY A 86 -16.60 -17.86 -12.30
CA GLY A 86 -17.59 -17.42 -11.33
C GLY A 86 -18.71 -18.45 -11.11
N PRO A 87 -19.61 -18.18 -10.15
CA PRO A 87 -20.77 -19.02 -9.93
C PRO A 87 -21.67 -19.07 -11.17
N ALA A 88 -22.38 -20.18 -11.33
CA ALA A 88 -23.35 -20.34 -12.40
C ALA A 88 -24.50 -19.34 -12.23
N VAL A 89 -24.82 -18.61 -13.30
CA VAL A 89 -25.91 -17.64 -13.40
C VAL A 89 -27.04 -18.22 -14.25
N ASP A 90 -28.27 -17.87 -13.91
CA ASP A 90 -29.44 -18.24 -14.69
C ASP A 90 -29.35 -17.67 -16.12
N MET A 91 -29.60 -18.54 -17.10
CA MET A 91 -29.44 -18.20 -18.51
C MET A 91 -30.47 -17.19 -19.00
N ALA A 92 -31.72 -17.27 -18.51
CA ALA A 92 -32.78 -16.37 -18.96
C ALA A 92 -32.52 -14.94 -18.46
N GLY A 93 -32.20 -14.80 -17.17
CA GLY A 93 -31.82 -13.50 -16.59
C GLY A 93 -30.56 -12.91 -17.21
N TRP A 94 -29.53 -13.73 -17.43
CA TRP A 94 -28.29 -13.29 -18.09
C TRP A 94 -28.57 -12.80 -19.51
N SER A 95 -29.21 -13.62 -20.35
CA SER A 95 -29.45 -13.28 -21.76
C SER A 95 -30.37 -12.07 -21.94
N ALA A 96 -31.30 -11.86 -20.99
CA ALA A 96 -32.16 -10.68 -20.96
C ALA A 96 -31.44 -9.40 -20.51
N GLY A 97 -30.20 -9.50 -20.01
CA GLY A 97 -29.47 -8.37 -19.42
C GLY A 97 -30.14 -7.86 -18.14
N ASP A 98 -30.75 -8.75 -17.35
CA ASP A 98 -31.42 -8.38 -16.11
C ASP A 98 -30.42 -7.73 -15.14
N ARG A 99 -30.72 -6.50 -14.72
CA ARG A 99 -29.81 -5.69 -13.91
C ARG A 99 -29.47 -6.36 -12.57
N LEU A 100 -30.43 -7.01 -11.93
CA LEU A 100 -30.19 -7.66 -10.65
C LEU A 100 -29.32 -8.90 -10.82
N ALA A 101 -29.50 -9.66 -11.90
CA ALA A 101 -28.65 -10.80 -12.23
C ALA A 101 -27.19 -10.37 -12.50
N LEU A 102 -26.98 -9.34 -13.32
CA LEU A 102 -25.64 -8.83 -13.65
C LEU A 102 -24.93 -8.23 -12.43
N GLN A 103 -25.63 -7.41 -11.65
CA GLN A 103 -25.11 -6.85 -10.41
C GLN A 103 -24.81 -7.96 -9.39
N GLY A 104 -25.69 -8.94 -9.27
CA GLY A 104 -25.49 -10.10 -8.38
C GLY A 104 -24.23 -10.88 -8.74
N ALA A 105 -24.02 -11.18 -10.03
CA ALA A 105 -22.82 -11.86 -10.50
C ALA A 105 -21.54 -11.06 -10.19
N ALA A 106 -21.57 -9.73 -10.35
CA ALA A 106 -20.45 -8.87 -10.00
C ALA A 106 -20.15 -8.86 -8.50
N VAL A 107 -21.17 -8.66 -7.66
CA VAL A 107 -21.03 -8.59 -6.20
C VAL A 107 -20.56 -9.92 -5.61
N GLN A 108 -21.02 -11.05 -6.15
CA GLN A 108 -20.60 -12.37 -5.69
C GLN A 108 -19.13 -12.66 -5.96
N GLU A 109 -18.61 -12.26 -7.14
CA GLU A 109 -17.24 -12.60 -7.53
C GLU A 109 -16.19 -11.60 -6.99
N ALA A 110 -16.56 -10.34 -6.77
CA ALA A 110 -15.61 -9.28 -6.41
C ALA A 110 -14.69 -9.63 -5.21
N PRO A 111 -15.15 -10.25 -4.10
CA PRO A 111 -14.27 -10.64 -3.00
C PRO A 111 -13.17 -11.62 -3.41
N GLN A 112 -13.49 -12.59 -4.28
CA GLN A 112 -12.53 -13.58 -4.77
C GLN A 112 -11.48 -12.93 -5.69
N LEU A 113 -11.91 -12.06 -6.61
CA LEU A 113 -11.00 -11.30 -7.46
C LEU A 113 -10.09 -10.36 -6.68
N ALA A 114 -10.61 -9.72 -5.62
CA ALA A 114 -9.81 -8.87 -4.73
C ALA A 114 -8.72 -9.70 -4.03
N ASN A 115 -9.07 -10.86 -3.47
CA ASN A 115 -8.11 -11.76 -2.83
C ASN A 115 -7.02 -12.26 -3.81
N LEU A 116 -7.40 -12.58 -5.06
CA LEU A 116 -6.44 -12.95 -6.11
C LEU A 116 -5.47 -11.81 -6.41
N LEU A 117 -5.96 -10.58 -6.55
CA LEU A 117 -5.11 -9.40 -6.78
C LEU A 117 -4.14 -9.15 -5.62
N THR A 118 -4.60 -9.25 -4.38
CA THR A 118 -3.73 -9.15 -3.19
C THR A 118 -2.65 -10.22 -3.19
N GLY A 119 -3.00 -11.48 -3.48
CA GLY A 119 -2.04 -12.58 -3.59
C GLY A 119 -1.01 -12.38 -4.70
N ILE A 120 -1.45 -11.87 -5.86
CA ILE A 120 -0.57 -11.50 -6.97
C ILE A 120 0.42 -10.42 -6.55
N GLN A 121 -0.05 -9.37 -5.87
CA GLN A 121 0.79 -8.27 -5.41
C GLN A 121 1.87 -8.78 -4.44
N ALA A 122 1.48 -9.61 -3.46
CA ALA A 122 2.42 -10.22 -2.53
C ALA A 122 3.49 -11.06 -3.24
N ASN A 123 3.09 -11.90 -4.21
CA ASN A 123 4.03 -12.71 -4.99
C ASN A 123 5.00 -11.85 -5.83
N MET A 124 4.52 -10.78 -6.46
CA MET A 124 5.37 -9.86 -7.22
C MET A 124 6.35 -9.11 -6.32
N MET A 125 5.92 -8.69 -5.13
CA MET A 125 6.80 -8.08 -4.13
C MET A 125 7.89 -9.03 -3.63
N GLN A 126 7.63 -10.34 -3.61
CA GLN A 126 8.63 -11.35 -3.25
C GLN A 126 9.61 -11.66 -4.38
N GLN A 127 9.14 -11.70 -5.63
CA GLN A 127 9.97 -12.07 -6.78
C GLN A 127 10.81 -10.91 -7.33
N ASP A 128 10.51 -9.66 -6.99
CA ASP A 128 11.29 -8.50 -7.42
C ASP A 128 12.59 -8.35 -6.58
N PRO A 129 13.80 -8.55 -7.16
CA PRO A 129 15.06 -8.39 -6.44
C PRO A 129 15.33 -6.96 -5.94
N HIS A 130 14.61 -5.96 -6.48
CA HIS A 130 14.67 -4.56 -6.07
C HIS A 130 13.51 -4.14 -5.15
N SER A 131 12.60 -5.07 -4.82
CA SER A 131 11.57 -4.85 -3.81
C SER A 131 12.22 -4.58 -2.45
N LEU A 132 11.59 -3.72 -1.67
CA LEU A 132 12.00 -3.44 -0.28
C LEU A 132 11.98 -4.72 0.59
N MET A 133 11.32 -5.80 0.16
CA MET A 133 11.45 -7.14 0.73
C MET A 133 12.87 -7.71 0.67
N ASN A 134 13.55 -7.52 -0.47
CA ASN A 134 14.78 -8.24 -0.82
C ASN A 134 16.03 -7.37 -0.73
N ARG A 135 15.89 -6.07 -0.46
CA ARG A 135 17.01 -5.15 -0.23
C ARG A 135 16.72 -4.18 0.92
N PRO A 136 17.78 -3.60 1.51
CA PRO A 136 17.60 -2.50 2.44
C PRO A 136 16.85 -1.33 1.81
N ALA A 137 15.96 -0.71 2.58
CA ALA A 137 15.32 0.54 2.20
C ALA A 137 16.35 1.67 2.23
N LYS A 138 16.31 2.55 1.23
CA LYS A 138 17.14 3.75 1.18
C LYS A 138 16.33 4.92 1.71
N ILE A 139 16.69 5.41 2.88
CA ILE A 139 15.99 6.50 3.55
C ILE A 139 16.81 7.78 3.36
N CYS A 140 16.23 8.78 2.72
CA CYS A 140 16.80 10.12 2.68
C CYS A 140 16.39 10.87 3.95
N PHE A 141 17.36 11.24 4.78
CA PHE A 141 17.11 12.05 5.96
C PHE A 141 17.37 13.54 5.66
N LYS A 142 16.37 14.38 5.90
CA LYS A 142 16.40 15.82 5.60
C LYS A 142 16.78 16.69 6.79
N GLY A 143 17.01 16.09 7.96
CA GLY A 143 17.37 16.80 9.19
C GLY A 143 16.18 17.07 10.10
N VAL A 144 16.43 17.91 11.11
CA VAL A 144 15.47 18.32 12.14
C VAL A 144 15.33 19.84 12.15
N THR A 145 14.12 20.33 12.40
CA THR A 145 13.82 21.77 12.51
C THR A 145 12.98 22.07 13.74
N GLY A 146 13.07 23.32 14.24
CA GLY A 146 12.23 23.83 15.33
C GLY A 146 12.77 23.61 16.75
N ALA A 147 13.84 22.83 16.91
CA ALA A 147 14.39 22.56 18.23
C ALA A 147 15.16 23.77 18.80
N PRO A 148 15.00 24.11 20.10
CA PRO A 148 15.82 25.09 20.80
C PRO A 148 17.28 24.63 20.97
N GLY A 149 18.14 25.57 21.38
CA GLY A 149 19.55 25.29 21.64
C GLY A 149 20.26 24.67 20.44
N ASP A 150 21.00 23.59 20.68
CA ASP A 150 21.65 22.79 19.63
C ASP A 150 20.78 21.64 19.09
N GLY A 151 19.52 21.54 19.52
CA GLY A 151 18.68 20.36 19.34
C GLY A 151 18.50 19.91 17.89
N ASN A 152 18.45 20.84 16.92
CA ASN A 152 18.31 20.48 15.51
C ASN A 152 19.53 19.67 15.02
N ILE A 153 20.72 20.03 15.51
CA ILE A 153 21.98 19.38 15.13
C ILE A 153 22.13 18.08 15.94
N SER A 154 21.90 18.15 17.25
CA SER A 154 22.04 17.01 18.16
C SER A 154 21.09 15.88 17.80
N LEU A 155 19.79 16.15 17.61
CA LEU A 155 18.82 15.14 17.18
C LEU A 155 19.13 14.62 15.78
N ALA A 156 19.51 15.48 14.83
CA ALA A 156 19.81 15.03 13.48
C ALA A 156 21.00 14.07 13.45
N ARG A 157 22.05 14.38 14.22
CA ARG A 157 23.23 13.52 14.33
C ARG A 157 22.90 12.18 14.98
N ALA A 158 22.21 12.23 16.12
CA ALA A 158 21.82 11.04 16.86
C ALA A 158 20.92 10.14 16.01
N PHE A 159 19.89 10.71 15.37
CA PHE A 159 18.95 9.97 14.52
C PHE A 159 19.61 9.37 13.29
N TYR A 160 20.51 10.11 12.62
CA TYR A 160 21.25 9.57 11.48
C TYR A 160 22.13 8.38 11.87
N ALA A 161 22.67 8.38 13.10
CA ALA A 161 23.46 7.26 13.63
C ALA A 161 22.58 6.08 14.07
N SER A 162 21.40 6.34 14.65
CA SER A 162 20.52 5.31 15.22
C SER A 162 19.65 4.61 14.18
N LEU A 163 19.31 5.26 13.06
CA LEU A 163 18.36 4.73 12.07
C LEU A 163 18.84 3.50 11.27
N PRO A 164 20.09 3.42 10.78
CA PRO A 164 20.55 2.30 9.96
C PRO A 164 20.44 0.95 10.67
N ASP A 165 20.05 -0.09 9.94
CA ASP A 165 20.06 -1.47 10.42
C ASP A 165 20.28 -2.45 9.24
N LYS A 166 20.04 -3.75 9.44
CA LYS A 166 20.19 -4.77 8.39
C LYS A 166 19.27 -4.55 7.17
N THR A 167 18.19 -3.80 7.34
CA THR A 167 17.08 -3.62 6.40
C THR A 167 16.87 -2.17 5.98
N ASN A 168 17.63 -1.22 6.54
CA ASN A 168 17.49 0.21 6.31
C ASN A 168 18.87 0.87 6.21
N THR A 169 19.06 1.67 5.16
CA THR A 169 20.25 2.50 4.93
C THR A 169 19.83 3.96 4.90
N VAL A 170 20.64 4.84 5.48
CA VAL A 170 20.37 6.28 5.51
C VAL A 170 21.31 7.01 4.57
N THR A 171 20.80 8.04 3.90
CA THR A 171 21.55 8.95 3.03
C THR A 171 21.00 10.37 3.18
N THR A 172 21.77 11.37 2.77
CA THR A 172 21.30 12.76 2.66
C THR A 172 20.88 13.11 1.23
N THR A 173 21.01 12.17 0.29
CA THR A 173 20.66 12.37 -1.12
C THR A 173 19.28 11.80 -1.44
N GLU A 174 18.38 12.63 -1.96
CA GLU A 174 17.02 12.21 -2.34
C GLU A 174 16.99 11.28 -3.56
N LYS A 175 17.99 11.39 -4.44
CA LYS A 175 18.03 10.62 -5.69
C LYS A 175 18.09 9.11 -5.39
N GLY A 176 17.02 8.41 -5.73
CA GLY A 176 16.90 6.96 -5.54
C GLY A 176 16.61 6.53 -4.10
N ALA A 177 16.15 7.46 -3.26
CA ALA A 177 15.59 7.14 -1.96
C ALA A 177 14.19 6.51 -2.12
N ASP A 178 13.88 5.56 -1.25
CA ASP A 178 12.59 4.89 -1.15
C ASP A 178 11.66 5.62 -0.16
N PHE A 179 12.26 6.33 0.80
CA PHE A 179 11.55 7.15 1.77
C PHE A 179 12.33 8.44 2.04
N VAL A 180 11.60 9.48 2.43
CA VAL A 180 12.15 10.74 2.93
C VAL A 180 11.71 10.91 4.38
N VAL A 181 12.65 11.20 5.28
CA VAL A 181 12.36 11.43 6.70
C VAL A 181 12.78 12.83 7.11
N ARG A 182 11.93 13.51 7.85
CA ARG A 182 12.22 14.82 8.46
C ARG A 182 11.65 14.90 9.89
N GLY A 183 12.40 15.54 10.78
CA GLY A 183 11.97 15.80 12.15
C GLY A 183 11.51 17.25 12.35
N THR A 184 10.42 17.43 13.09
CA THR A 184 9.97 18.75 13.55
C THR A 184 9.79 18.73 15.06
N VAL A 185 10.35 19.73 15.73
CA VAL A 185 10.24 19.89 17.18
C VAL A 185 9.39 21.12 17.50
N GLY A 186 8.45 20.95 18.42
CA GLY A 186 7.72 22.03 19.07
C GLY A 186 8.01 22.01 20.56
N LEU A 187 8.29 23.18 21.14
CA LEU A 187 8.38 23.37 22.58
C LEU A 187 7.30 24.36 23.02
N LYS A 188 6.48 23.96 23.99
CA LYS A 188 5.50 24.84 24.63
C LYS A 188 5.90 25.01 26.08
N THR A 189 6.23 26.24 26.46
CA THR A 189 6.52 26.57 27.85
C THR A 189 5.24 26.51 28.68
N GLY A 190 5.24 25.72 29.75
CA GLY A 190 4.08 25.60 30.62
C GLY A 190 3.91 26.83 31.50
N ALA A 191 2.66 27.22 31.74
CA ALA A 191 2.34 28.11 32.85
C ALA A 191 2.62 27.38 34.19
N PRO A 192 2.97 28.09 35.28
CA PRO A 192 3.16 27.45 36.58
C PRO A 192 1.93 26.60 36.97
N GLY A 193 2.13 25.29 37.11
CA GLY A 193 1.09 24.37 37.55
C GLY A 193 0.69 24.59 39.01
N SER A 194 -0.39 23.95 39.45
CA SER A 194 -0.92 24.01 40.83
C SER A 194 0.04 23.46 41.91
N THR A 195 1.14 22.82 41.50
CA THR A 195 2.22 22.30 42.35
C THR A 195 3.41 23.26 42.50
N GLY A 196 3.38 24.43 41.84
CA GLY A 196 4.39 25.49 42.00
C GLY A 196 5.65 25.35 41.13
N HIS A 197 5.76 24.31 40.30
CA HIS A 197 6.86 24.14 39.36
C HIS A 197 6.34 24.22 37.91
N ALA A 198 6.95 25.09 37.09
CA ALA A 198 6.70 25.11 35.65
C ALA A 198 7.32 23.86 35.02
N VAL A 199 6.68 23.34 33.97
CA VAL A 199 7.18 22.26 33.11
C VAL A 199 7.06 22.71 31.67
N ASP A 200 8.03 22.38 30.82
CA ASP A 200 7.88 22.62 29.39
C ASP A 200 7.43 21.32 28.70
N HIS A 201 6.55 21.45 27.72
CA HIS A 201 6.04 20.33 26.93
C HIS A 201 6.76 20.30 25.59
N ILE A 202 7.52 19.24 25.34
CA ILE A 202 8.19 19.02 24.06
C ILE A 202 7.41 17.99 23.23
N GLU A 203 7.21 18.34 21.96
CA GLU A 203 6.64 17.50 20.92
C GLU A 203 7.67 17.31 19.81
N ILE A 204 7.99 16.07 19.47
CA ILE A 204 8.86 15.74 18.33
C ILE A 204 8.07 14.87 17.37
N VAL A 205 7.93 15.32 16.12
CA VAL A 205 7.23 14.60 15.07
C VAL A 205 8.21 14.23 13.96
N TRP A 206 8.31 12.93 13.68
CA TRP A 206 9.12 12.38 12.60
C TRP A 206 8.22 11.94 11.47
N HIS A 207 8.20 12.72 10.39
CA HIS A 207 7.40 12.42 9.21
C HIS A 207 8.17 11.49 8.29
N VAL A 208 7.53 10.39 7.88
CA VAL A 208 8.03 9.47 6.86
C VAL A 208 7.19 9.66 5.59
N LEU A 209 7.84 10.09 4.52
CA LEU A 209 7.20 10.36 3.24
C LEU A 209 7.69 9.37 2.18
N THR A 210 6.83 9.09 1.23
CA THR A 210 7.18 8.42 -0.02
C THR A 210 7.94 9.38 -0.95
N PRO A 211 8.62 8.88 -2.01
CA PRO A 211 9.36 9.74 -2.92
C PRO A 211 8.48 10.72 -3.73
N ASP A 212 7.19 10.42 -3.88
CA ASP A 212 6.19 11.32 -4.46
C ASP A 212 5.61 12.33 -3.44
N GLY A 213 6.13 12.37 -2.22
CA GLY A 213 5.81 13.35 -1.20
C GLY A 213 4.53 13.06 -0.40
N LYS A 214 3.96 11.86 -0.50
CA LYS A 214 2.82 11.44 0.33
C LYS A 214 3.30 10.96 1.68
N GLU A 215 2.53 11.21 2.72
CA GLU A 215 2.85 10.73 4.06
C GLU A 215 2.59 9.22 4.16
N ALA A 216 3.65 8.44 4.38
CA ALA A 216 3.58 7.02 4.66
C ALA A 216 3.22 6.76 6.14
N GLY A 217 3.56 7.70 7.02
CA GLY A 217 3.23 7.70 8.45
C GLY A 217 4.07 8.71 9.21
N ALA A 218 3.80 8.85 10.51
CA ALA A 218 4.57 9.69 11.42
C ALA A 218 4.79 9.00 12.77
N ALA A 219 5.93 9.27 13.41
CA ALA A 219 6.20 8.90 14.79
C ALA A 219 6.24 10.17 15.64
N THR A 220 5.36 10.25 16.64
CA THR A 220 5.24 11.40 17.53
C THR A 220 5.70 11.04 18.94
N GLN A 221 6.58 11.84 19.50
CA GLN A 221 7.08 11.74 20.87
C GLN A 221 6.62 12.96 21.65
N LEU A 222 6.15 12.75 22.87
CA LEU A 222 5.67 13.79 23.77
C LEU A 222 6.31 13.57 25.13
N HIS A 223 7.00 14.59 25.64
CA HIS A 223 7.62 14.54 26.96
C HIS A 223 7.42 15.85 27.72
N ASP A 224 7.34 15.74 29.04
CA ASP A 224 7.43 16.88 29.96
C ASP A 224 8.88 16.99 30.44
N ILE A 225 9.45 18.19 30.36
CA ILE A 225 10.84 18.46 30.72
C ILE A 225 10.93 19.59 31.73
N ALA A 226 12.06 19.65 32.44
CA ALA A 226 12.37 20.80 33.26
C ALA A 226 12.48 22.06 32.38
N PRO A 227 11.93 23.22 32.80
CA PRO A 227 12.01 24.44 32.01
C PRO A 227 13.44 24.81 31.66
N HIS A 228 13.65 25.33 30.46
CA HIS A 228 14.97 25.77 29.94
C HIS A 228 16.05 24.68 29.87
N SER A 229 15.73 23.41 30.17
CA SER A 229 16.72 22.32 30.17
C SER A 229 17.28 21.98 28.78
N LEU A 230 16.56 22.38 27.72
CA LEU A 230 16.93 22.14 26.32
C LEU A 230 17.33 23.43 25.56
N ASP A 231 17.53 24.54 26.27
CA ASP A 231 17.96 25.83 25.67
C ASP A 231 19.42 25.81 25.20
N GLY A 232 20.21 24.89 25.73
CA GLY A 232 21.63 24.71 25.44
C GLY A 232 21.92 23.41 24.68
N ALA A 233 22.74 22.56 25.28
CA ALA A 233 23.14 21.29 24.69
C ALA A 233 22.14 20.18 25.04
N TRP A 234 21.64 19.48 24.02
CA TRP A 234 20.69 18.38 24.21
C TRP A 234 21.34 17.08 24.68
N GLY A 235 22.58 16.81 24.23
CA GLY A 235 23.37 15.65 24.67
C GLY A 235 22.58 14.34 24.69
N ASP A 236 22.60 13.66 25.84
CA ASP A 236 21.94 12.37 26.07
C ASP A 236 20.43 12.38 25.76
N ALA A 237 19.74 13.52 25.94
CA ALA A 237 18.32 13.63 25.61
C ALA A 237 18.08 13.51 24.09
N ALA A 238 19.00 14.02 23.28
CA ALA A 238 18.93 13.82 21.83
C ALA A 238 19.19 12.37 21.43
N ASP A 239 20.12 11.67 22.09
CA ASP A 239 20.42 10.27 21.83
C ASP A 239 19.21 9.37 22.16
N MET A 240 18.61 9.55 23.34
CA MET A 240 17.42 8.79 23.74
C MET A 240 16.22 9.04 22.83
N ALA A 241 15.95 10.32 22.52
CA ALA A 241 14.83 10.67 21.64
C ALA A 241 15.05 10.13 20.21
N ALA A 242 16.28 10.17 19.70
CA ALA A 242 16.62 9.65 18.40
C ALA A 242 16.49 8.11 18.30
N ASP A 243 16.81 7.38 19.36
CA ASP A 243 16.70 5.92 19.39
C ASP A 243 15.24 5.46 19.34
N GLU A 244 14.36 6.08 20.14
CA GLU A 244 12.92 5.81 20.10
C GLU A 244 12.33 6.20 18.73
N ALA A 245 12.71 7.36 18.19
CA ALA A 245 12.30 7.80 16.86
C ALA A 245 12.72 6.81 15.77
N ALA A 246 13.95 6.29 15.83
CA ALA A 246 14.43 5.31 14.87
C ALA A 246 13.60 4.02 14.89
N GLN A 247 13.17 3.56 16.07
CA GLN A 247 12.29 2.40 16.18
C GLN A 247 10.91 2.65 15.55
N GLY A 248 10.32 3.83 15.80
CA GLY A 248 9.05 4.24 15.19
C GLY A 248 9.14 4.29 13.65
N VAL A 249 10.17 4.95 13.13
CA VAL A 249 10.40 5.06 11.67
C VAL A 249 10.66 3.70 11.02
N ARG A 250 11.46 2.82 11.65
CA ARG A 250 11.68 1.44 11.16
C ARG A 250 10.39 0.65 11.06
N THR A 251 9.48 0.82 12.02
CA THR A 251 8.17 0.16 12.02
C THR A 251 7.31 0.63 10.85
N ILE A 252 7.25 1.95 10.62
CA ILE A 252 6.52 2.54 9.48
C ILE A 252 7.09 2.02 8.16
N VAL A 253 8.41 2.08 7.99
CA VAL A 253 9.09 1.60 6.78
C VAL A 253 8.85 0.10 6.56
N THR A 254 8.92 -0.72 7.61
CA THR A 254 8.68 -2.17 7.52
C THR A 254 7.26 -2.49 7.09
N ASN A 255 6.27 -1.83 7.69
CA ASN A 255 4.86 -2.02 7.32
C ASN A 255 4.61 -1.56 5.87
N TYR A 256 5.15 -0.40 5.49
CA TYR A 256 4.99 0.13 4.13
C TYR A 256 5.70 -0.72 3.07
N SER A 257 6.84 -1.32 3.41
CA SER A 257 7.59 -2.25 2.54
C SER A 257 6.93 -3.61 2.35
N GLY A 258 5.84 -3.88 3.07
CA GLY A 258 5.09 -5.13 3.03
C GLY A 258 5.79 -6.34 3.66
N ARG A 259 6.98 -6.18 4.27
CA ARG A 259 7.81 -7.25 4.88
C ARG A 259 7.10 -8.15 5.87
N ASN A 260 5.98 -7.70 6.43
CA ASN A 260 5.15 -8.44 7.39
C ASN A 260 3.95 -9.16 6.76
N HIS A 261 3.74 -9.11 5.44
CA HIS A 261 2.64 -9.82 4.78
C HIS A 261 3.07 -11.22 4.31
N ALA A 262 2.39 -12.26 4.80
CA ALA A 262 2.66 -13.64 4.43
C ALA A 262 2.19 -13.96 3.00
N PRO A 263 2.98 -14.70 2.18
CA PRO A 263 2.53 -15.19 0.89
C PRO A 263 1.47 -16.29 1.02
N LEU A 264 0.62 -16.42 0.00
CA LEU A 264 -0.27 -17.57 -0.14
C LEU A 264 0.56 -18.87 -0.24
N PRO A 265 0.10 -19.97 0.38
CA PRO A 265 0.77 -21.26 0.28
C PRO A 265 0.84 -21.72 -1.19
N GLU A 266 1.96 -22.32 -1.56
CA GLU A 266 2.17 -22.86 -2.91
C GLU A 266 1.11 -23.91 -3.26
N THR A 267 0.39 -23.71 -4.35
CA THR A 267 -0.49 -24.73 -4.92
C THR A 267 0.37 -25.84 -5.50
N LYS A 268 0.51 -26.94 -4.76
CA LYS A 268 1.17 -28.16 -5.21
C LYS A 268 0.47 -28.68 -6.48
N PRO A 269 1.17 -28.92 -7.60
CA PRO A 269 0.54 -29.41 -8.82
C PRO A 269 -0.06 -30.80 -8.57
N ALA A 270 -1.30 -31.00 -9.03
CA ALA A 270 -2.00 -32.27 -8.94
C ALA A 270 -1.21 -33.38 -9.68
N PRO A 271 -1.17 -34.62 -9.16
CA PRO A 271 -0.47 -35.70 -9.82
C PRO A 271 -1.14 -36.02 -11.16
N LYS A 272 -0.33 -36.07 -12.22
CA LYS A 272 -0.76 -36.57 -13.54
C LYS A 272 -1.31 -37.98 -13.36
N LYS A 273 -2.58 -38.20 -13.74
CA LYS A 273 -3.11 -39.56 -13.92
C LYS A 273 -2.32 -40.21 -15.05
N ALA A 274 -1.64 -41.32 -14.72
CA ALA A 274 -1.09 -42.22 -15.72
C ALA A 274 -2.26 -42.82 -16.53
N ALA A 275 -2.07 -42.88 -17.84
CA ALA A 275 -2.93 -43.60 -18.78
C ALA A 275 -2.80 -45.12 -18.58
#